data_AF-A0A7V8X8M1-F1
#
_entry.id   AF-A0A7V8X8M1-F1
#
_cell.length_a   1.000
_cell.length_b   1.000
_cell.length_c   1.000
_cell.angle_alpha   90.00
_cell.angle_beta   90.00
_cell.angle_gamma   90.00
#
_symmetry.space_group_name_H-M   'P 1'
#
loop_
_entity.id
_entity.type
_entity.pdbx_description
1 polymer ?
#
loop_
_entity_poly.entity_id
_entity_poly.type
_entity_poly.pdbx_seq_one_letter_code
_entity_poly.pdbx_strand_id
1 'polypeptide(L)'
;MISYQVYKIIHLVGMFTLFTVLGGIALHALNGGTRASNTGRRLIGIMHGVALFVILLGGFGMLARLGMVQGMLPGWVFAKIAIWITLPVLGLMAYRKPAAAKLLLVAMPLLGGLAAWVALYKPF
;
A
#
# COMPACT_ATOMS: atom_id res chain seq x y z
N MET A 1 13.66 -14.50 -18.30
CA MET A 1 13.56 -13.37 -17.34
C MET A 1 12.08 -12.96 -17.19
N ILE A 2 11.58 -12.67 -15.98
CA ILE A 2 10.18 -12.25 -15.75
C ILE A 2 9.91 -10.88 -16.40
N SER A 3 8.82 -10.71 -17.16
CA SER A 3 8.54 -9.48 -17.92
C SER A 3 8.11 -8.28 -17.04
N TYR A 4 8.24 -7.06 -17.57
CA TYR A 4 7.73 -5.85 -16.92
C TYR A 4 6.23 -5.95 -16.58
N GLN A 5 5.44 -6.50 -17.49
CA GLN A 5 3.99 -6.62 -17.30
C GLN A 5 3.64 -7.56 -16.13
N VAL A 6 4.41 -8.64 -15.94
CA VAL A 6 4.23 -9.53 -14.80
C VAL A 6 4.52 -8.79 -13.49
N TYR A 7 5.61 -8.02 -13.41
CA TYR A 7 5.88 -7.20 -12.21
C TYR A 7 4.82 -6.12 -11.97
N LYS A 8 4.25 -5.54 -13.03
CA LYS A 8 3.13 -4.60 -12.93
C LYS A 8 1.89 -5.26 -12.33
N ILE A 9 1.54 -6.47 -12.79
CA ILE A 9 0.44 -7.25 -12.24
C ILE A 9 0.70 -7.57 -10.77
N ILE A 10 1.90 -8.06 -10.42
CA ILE A 10 2.32 -8.32 -9.04
C ILE A 10 2.11 -7.07 -8.17
N HIS A 11 2.59 -5.91 -8.63
CA HIS A 11 2.43 -4.64 -7.90
C HIS A 11 0.96 -4.27 -7.69
N LEU A 12 0.13 -4.40 -8.73
CA LEU A 12 -1.31 -4.12 -8.66
C LEU A 12 -2.04 -5.06 -7.69
N VAL A 13 -1.75 -6.36 -7.75
CA VAL A 13 -2.32 -7.35 -6.82
C VAL A 13 -1.97 -7.01 -5.37
N GLY A 14 -0.72 -6.61 -5.11
CA GLY A 14 -0.31 -6.13 -3.80
C GLY A 14 -1.11 -4.91 -3.34
N MET A 15 -1.30 -3.91 -4.22
CA MET A 15 -2.09 -2.71 -3.90
C MET A 15 -3.55 -3.04 -3.62
N PHE A 16 -4.20 -3.86 -4.45
CA PHE A 16 -5.59 -4.27 -4.25
C PHE A 16 -5.77 -5.06 -2.95
N THR A 17 -4.81 -5.92 -2.61
CA THR A 17 -4.80 -6.65 -1.35
C THR A 17 -4.67 -5.70 -0.17
N LEU A 18 -3.73 -4.74 -0.24
CA LEU A 18 -3.53 -3.73 0.81
C LEU A 18 -4.82 -2.92 1.03
N PHE A 19 -5.46 -2.45 -0.04
CA PHE A 19 -6.67 -1.63 0.05
C PHE A 19 -7.85 -2.42 0.61
N THR A 20 -8.00 -3.68 0.19
CA THR A 20 -9.01 -4.59 0.75
C THR A 20 -8.84 -4.75 2.26
N VAL A 21 -7.61 -5.03 2.69
CA VAL A 21 -7.29 -5.25 4.12
C VAL A 21 -7.50 -3.98 4.94
N LEU A 22 -7.01 -2.83 4.45
CA LEU A 22 -7.16 -1.54 5.14
C LEU A 22 -8.61 -1.07 5.18
N GLY A 23 -9.40 -1.31 4.13
CA GLY A 23 -10.84 -1.06 4.11
C GLY A 23 -11.59 -1.88 5.16
N GLY A 24 -11.26 -3.17 5.28
CA GLY A 24 -11.81 -4.04 6.33
C GLY A 24 -11.44 -3.56 7.74
N ILE A 25 -10.18 -3.15 7.96
CA ILE A 25 -9.73 -2.56 9.23
C ILE A 25 -10.51 -1.28 9.55
N ALA A 26 -10.65 -0.37 8.56
CA ALA A 26 -11.33 0.90 8.75
C ALA A 26 -12.80 0.69 9.12
N LEU A 27 -13.52 -0.15 8.38
CA LEU A 27 -14.93 -0.43 8.65
C LEU A 27 -15.13 -1.09 10.02
N HIS A 28 -14.30 -2.07 10.37
CA HIS A 28 -14.36 -2.71 11.69
C HIS A 28 -14.14 -1.70 12.81
N ALA A 29 -13.12 -0.84 12.68
CA ALA A 29 -12.82 0.19 13.67
C ALA A 29 -13.94 1.25 13.79
N LEU A 30 -14.56 1.65 12.67
CA LEU A 30 -15.68 2.59 12.66
C LEU A 30 -16.92 2.04 13.37
N ASN A 31 -17.13 0.72 13.30
CA ASN A 31 -18.22 0.03 13.99
C ASN A 31 -17.89 -0.26 15.47
N GLY A 32 -16.87 0.37 16.05
CA GLY A 32 -16.45 0.18 17.44
C GLY A 32 -15.59 -1.05 17.68
N GLY A 33 -15.17 -1.74 16.62
CA GLY A 33 -14.27 -2.88 16.68
C GLY A 33 -12.87 -2.50 17.16
N THR A 34 -12.26 -3.37 17.95
CA THR A 34 -10.86 -3.24 18.38
C THR A 34 -10.01 -4.33 17.72
N ARG A 35 -8.70 -4.19 17.81
CA ARG A 35 -7.76 -5.25 17.38
C ARG A 35 -8.01 -6.57 18.13
N ALA A 36 -8.43 -6.49 19.39
CA ALA A 36 -8.72 -7.66 20.21
C ALA A 36 -10.01 -8.37 19.78
N SER A 37 -11.05 -7.62 19.40
CA SER A 37 -12.34 -8.17 18.97
C SER A 37 -12.35 -8.67 17.52
N ASN A 38 -11.32 -8.39 16.73
CA ASN A 38 -11.22 -8.87 15.36
C ASN A 38 -10.77 -10.35 15.31
N THR A 39 -11.72 -11.27 15.12
CA THR A 39 -11.44 -12.72 14.97
C THR A 39 -10.55 -13.02 13.76
N GLY A 40 -10.64 -12.21 12.70
CA GLY A 40 -9.81 -12.28 11.51
C GLY A 40 -8.42 -11.63 11.62
N ARG A 41 -8.03 -11.11 12.80
CA ARG A 41 -6.79 -10.30 12.96
C ARG A 41 -5.52 -10.97 12.44
N ARG A 42 -5.42 -12.31 12.55
CA ARG A 42 -4.25 -13.06 12.07
C ARG A 42 -4.17 -13.06 10.54
N LEU A 43 -5.28 -13.38 9.88
CA LEU A 43 -5.38 -13.37 8.42
C LEU A 43 -5.12 -11.95 7.88
N ILE A 44 -5.77 -10.95 8.47
CA ILE A 44 -5.58 -9.51 8.15
C ILE A 44 -4.11 -9.11 8.29
N GLY A 45 -3.45 -9.50 9.38
CA GLY A 45 -2.03 -9.20 9.59
C GLY A 45 -1.10 -9.84 8.55
N ILE A 46 -1.36 -11.11 8.21
CA ILE A 46 -0.60 -11.82 7.16
C ILE A 46 -0.82 -11.16 5.80
N MET A 47 -2.08 -10.97 5.40
CA MET A 47 -2.42 -10.35 4.13
C MET A 47 -1.84 -8.94 4.01
N HIS A 48 -1.85 -8.16 5.08
CA HIS A 48 -1.23 -6.84 5.14
C HIS A 48 0.28 -6.90 4.86
N GLY A 49 1.00 -7.77 5.58
CA GLY A 49 2.45 -7.94 5.40
C GLY A 49 2.81 -8.44 4.00
N VAL A 50 2.08 -9.45 3.51
CA VAL A 50 2.24 -9.99 2.15
C VAL A 50 1.95 -8.92 1.10
N ALA A 51 0.88 -8.15 1.26
CA ALA A 51 0.54 -7.07 0.33
C ALA A 51 1.66 -6.06 0.20
N LEU A 52 2.22 -5.57 1.32
CA LEU A 52 3.35 -4.63 1.30
C LEU A 52 4.58 -5.22 0.63
N PHE A 53 4.92 -6.48 0.95
CA PHE A 53 6.03 -7.17 0.30
C PHE A 53 5.81 -7.28 -1.22
N VAL A 54 4.61 -7.69 -1.64
CA VAL A 54 4.25 -7.86 -3.05
C VAL A 54 4.26 -6.52 -3.81
N ILE A 55 3.79 -5.43 -3.18
CA ILE A 55 3.91 -4.07 -3.73
C ILE A 55 5.38 -3.75 -3.99
N LEU A 56 6.27 -3.95 -3.02
CA LEU A 56 7.69 -3.64 -3.19
C LEU A 56 8.34 -4.56 -4.23
N LEU A 57 8.05 -5.86 -4.20
CA LEU A 57 8.55 -6.84 -5.17
C LEU A 57 8.19 -6.46 -6.62
N GLY A 58 6.92 -6.14 -6.87
CA GLY A 58 6.47 -5.68 -8.18
C GLY A 58 7.06 -4.32 -8.56
N GLY A 59 7.15 -3.39 -7.61
CA GLY A 59 7.70 -2.06 -7.82
C GLY A 59 9.19 -2.09 -8.22
N PHE A 60 10.03 -2.73 -7.42
CA PHE A 60 11.45 -2.87 -7.69
C PHE A 60 11.73 -3.78 -8.89
N GLY A 61 10.91 -4.82 -9.12
CA GLY A 61 10.99 -5.62 -10.33
C GLY A 61 10.75 -4.80 -11.60
N MET A 62 9.77 -3.89 -11.60
CA MET A 62 9.57 -2.93 -12.69
C MET A 62 10.78 -1.98 -12.85
N LEU A 63 11.33 -1.45 -11.75
CA LEU A 63 12.51 -0.58 -11.79
C LEU A 63 13.73 -1.30 -12.39
N ALA A 64 13.96 -2.56 -12.03
CA ALA A 64 15.04 -3.37 -12.57
C ALA A 64 14.89 -3.58 -14.08
N ARG A 65 13.66 -3.76 -14.57
CA ARG A 65 13.37 -3.88 -16.01
C ARG A 65 13.57 -2.57 -16.78
N LEU A 66 13.47 -1.45 -16.09
CA LEU A 66 13.74 -0.12 -16.66
C LEU A 66 15.23 0.27 -16.54
N GLY A 67 16.09 -0.57 -15.96
CA GLY A 67 17.49 -0.25 -15.73
C GLY A 67 17.71 0.82 -14.64
N MET A 68 16.69 1.10 -13.82
CA MET A 68 16.69 2.22 -12.85
C MET A 68 17.14 1.82 -11.45
N VAL A 69 17.71 0.62 -11.28
CA VAL A 69 18.18 0.12 -9.97
C VAL A 69 19.69 0.33 -9.76
N GLN A 70 20.38 0.90 -10.75
CA GLN A 70 21.80 1.21 -10.67
C GLN A 70 21.97 2.67 -10.27
N GLY A 71 22.52 2.93 -9.09
CA GLY A 71 22.74 4.28 -8.56
C GLY A 71 21.60 4.80 -7.68
N MET A 72 21.52 6.12 -7.53
CA MET A 72 20.48 6.76 -6.72
C MET A 72 19.13 6.67 -7.44
N LEU A 73 18.11 6.20 -6.72
CA LEU A 73 16.76 6.12 -7.27
C LEU A 73 16.22 7.54 -7.56
N PRO A 74 15.42 7.72 -8.64
CA PRO A 74 14.75 8.99 -8.89
C PRO A 74 13.87 9.43 -7.73
N GLY A 75 13.68 10.74 -7.54
CA GLY A 75 12.90 11.27 -6.43
C GLY A 75 11.46 10.73 -6.39
N TRP A 76 10.82 10.58 -7.55
CA TRP A 76 9.47 10.02 -7.65
C TRP A 76 9.34 8.60 -7.07
N VAL A 77 10.43 7.81 -7.05
CA VAL A 77 10.45 6.48 -6.44
C VAL A 77 10.34 6.58 -4.92
N PHE A 78 11.11 7.50 -4.31
CA PHE A 78 11.03 7.76 -2.87
C PHE A 78 9.65 8.26 -2.45
N ALA A 79 9.03 9.13 -3.26
CA ALA A 79 7.67 9.59 -3.02
C ALA A 79 6.67 8.42 -2.98
N LYS A 80 6.78 7.45 -3.92
CA LYS A 80 5.93 6.25 -3.90
C LYS A 80 6.17 5.38 -2.66
N ILE A 81 7.43 5.19 -2.27
CA ILE A 81 7.76 4.41 -1.06
C ILE A 81 7.16 5.09 0.18
N ALA A 82 7.26 6.41 0.29
CA ALA A 82 6.66 7.16 1.38
C ALA A 82 5.13 6.98 1.43
N ILE A 83 4.46 6.98 0.28
CA ILE A 83 3.02 6.69 0.19
C ILE A 83 2.70 5.27 0.68
N TRP A 84 3.45 4.26 0.23
CA TRP A 84 3.23 2.87 0.64
C TRP A 84 3.50 2.60 2.12
N ILE A 85 4.33 3.42 2.77
CA ILE A 85 4.55 3.37 4.23
C ILE A 85 3.47 4.14 4.98
N THR A 86 2.94 5.22 4.42
CA THR A 86 1.92 6.05 5.08
C THR A 86 0.62 5.28 5.29
N LEU A 87 0.15 4.54 4.28
CA LEU A 87 -1.08 3.75 4.36
C LEU A 87 -1.13 2.73 5.52
N PRO A 88 -0.14 1.84 5.71
CA PRO A 88 -0.13 0.89 6.81
C PRO A 88 -0.01 1.58 8.19
N VAL A 89 0.69 2.72 8.28
CA VAL A 89 0.75 3.52 9.50
C VAL A 89 -0.63 4.05 9.88
N LEU A 90 -1.39 4.56 8.91
CA LEU A 90 -2.79 4.97 9.12
C LEU A 90 -3.68 3.78 9.54
N GLY A 91 -3.46 2.60 8.95
CA GLY A 91 -4.08 1.33 9.35
C GLY A 91 -3.90 1.00 10.82
N LEU A 92 -2.68 1.15 11.34
CA LEU A 92 -2.39 0.93 12.76
C LEU A 92 -3.11 1.96 13.66
N MET A 93 -3.20 3.21 13.21
CA MET A 93 -3.88 4.28 13.95
C MET A 93 -5.41 4.13 13.97
N ALA A 94 -6.01 3.47 12.97
CA ALA A 94 -7.45 3.28 12.88
C ALA A 94 -8.04 2.59 14.12
N TYR A 95 -7.33 1.62 14.72
CA TYR A 95 -7.76 0.97 15.97
C TYR A 95 -7.52 1.78 17.24
N ARG A 96 -6.83 2.93 17.16
CA ARG A 96 -6.56 3.80 18.31
C ARG A 96 -7.53 4.97 18.38
N LYS A 97 -8.02 5.47 17.24
CA LYS A 97 -8.89 6.66 17.16
C LYS A 97 -9.90 6.53 16.01
N PRO A 98 -11.23 6.68 16.24
CA PRO A 98 -12.23 6.63 15.17
C PRO A 98 -12.00 7.63 14.03
N ALA A 99 -11.47 8.82 14.34
CA ALA A 99 -11.10 9.81 13.32
C ALA A 99 -10.04 9.30 12.34
N ALA A 100 -9.10 8.46 12.80
CA ALA A 100 -8.08 7.86 11.94
C ALA A 100 -8.68 6.82 10.98
N ALA A 101 -9.73 6.11 11.39
CA ALA A 101 -10.43 5.16 10.52
C ALA A 101 -11.19 5.89 9.39
N LYS A 102 -11.83 7.03 9.67
CA LYS A 102 -12.43 7.88 8.64
C LYS A 102 -11.36 8.43 7.69
N LEU A 103 -10.27 8.94 8.25
CA LEU A 103 -9.14 9.45 7.46
C LEU A 103 -8.57 8.36 6.55
N LEU A 104 -8.42 7.12 7.05
CA LEU A 104 -7.92 6.00 6.26
C LEU A 104 -8.78 5.72 5.02
N LEU A 105 -10.12 5.73 5.15
CA LEU A 105 -11.03 5.52 4.02
C LEU A 105 -10.87 6.57 2.92
N VAL A 106 -10.67 7.83 3.28
CA VAL A 106 -10.48 8.93 2.33
C VAL A 106 -9.04 8.96 1.79
N ALA A 107 -8.05 8.67 2.65
CA ALA A 107 -6.65 8.68 2.29
C ALA A 107 -6.29 7.56 1.31
N MET A 108 -6.89 6.37 1.40
CA MET A 108 -6.62 5.26 0.48
C MET A 108 -6.77 5.63 -1.01
N PRO A 109 -7.94 6.10 -1.50
CA PRO A 109 -8.09 6.47 -2.89
C PRO A 109 -7.25 7.69 -3.28
N LEU A 110 -7.10 8.68 -2.38
CA LEU A 110 -6.31 9.88 -2.68
C LEU A 110 -4.81 9.57 -2.80
N LEU A 111 -4.24 8.84 -1.84
CA LEU A 111 -2.84 8.42 -1.86
C LEU A 111 -2.58 7.39 -2.98
N GLY A 112 -3.53 6.49 -3.25
CA GLY A 112 -3.47 5.58 -4.37
C GLY A 112 -3.44 6.31 -5.72
N GLY A 113 -4.33 7.28 -5.90
CA GLY A 113 -4.37 8.15 -7.08
C GLY A 113 -3.10 8.99 -7.22
N LEU A 114 -2.59 9.56 -6.12
CA LEU A 114 -1.33 10.28 -6.11
C LEU A 114 -0.15 9.36 -6.50
N ALA A 115 -0.07 8.15 -5.95
CA ALA A 115 0.97 7.19 -6.30
C ALA A 115 0.91 6.76 -7.77
N ALA A 116 -0.29 6.66 -8.35
CA ALA A 116 -0.49 6.40 -9.77
C ALA A 116 -0.03 7.60 -10.61
N TRP A 117 -0.43 8.82 -10.26
CA TRP A 117 -0.01 10.04 -10.94
C TRP A 117 1.52 10.19 -10.92
N VAL A 118 2.17 10.03 -9.75
CA VAL A 118 3.63 10.08 -9.61
C VAL A 118 4.31 9.03 -10.50
N ALA A 119 3.77 7.80 -10.59
CA ALA A 119 4.34 6.75 -11.42
C ALA A 119 4.19 7.02 -12.93
N LEU A 120 3.10 7.64 -13.34
CA LEU A 120 2.81 7.96 -14.74
C LEU A 120 3.68 9.12 -15.22
N TYR A 121 3.67 10.23 -14.49
CA TYR A 121 4.30 11.47 -14.91
C TYR A 121 5.77 11.61 -14.48
N LYS A 122 6.21 10.88 -13.44
CA LYS A 122 7.59 10.90 -12.94
C LYS A 122 8.16 12.33 -12.80
N PRO A 123 7.48 13.22 -12.05
CA PRO A 123 7.71 14.67 -12.13
C PRO A 123 9.07 15.16 -11.59
N PHE A 124 9.84 14.33 -10.87
CA PHE A 124 11.12 14.67 -10.25
C PHE A 124 11.96 13.41 -9.97
#